data_AF-A0A950C5U5-F1
#
_entry.id   AF-A0A950C5U5-F1
#
_cell.length_a   1.000
_cell.length_b   1.000
_cell.length_c   1.000
_cell.angle_alpha   90.00
_cell.angle_beta   90.00
_cell.angle_gamma   90.00
#
_symmetry.space_group_name_H-M   'P 1'
#
loop_
_entity.id
_entity.type
_entity.pdbx_description
1 polymer ?
#
loop_
_entity_poly.entity_id
_entity_poly.type
_entity_poly.pdbx_seq_one_letter_code
_entity_poly.pdbx_strand_id
1 'polypeptide(L)' 'MSGERQARVPNPDDTAPRVGIAGAEVARSAEVLTPSALELLASLHRSFNSTRLELLAARGRRQALLDDGALPDFLP' A
#
# COMPACT_ATOMS: atom_id res chain seq x y z
N MET A 1 44.39 -2.32 -19.25
CA MET A 1 43.03 -2.22 -19.81
C MET A 1 42.06 -2.41 -18.66
N SER A 2 41.64 -1.28 -18.10
CA SER A 2 40.85 -1.15 -16.88
C SER A 2 39.43 -1.67 -17.05
N GLY A 3 38.85 -2.09 -15.93
CA GLY A 3 37.44 -2.42 -15.81
C GLY A 3 37.13 -2.86 -14.39
N GLU A 4 37.53 -2.05 -13.40
CA GLU A 4 37.13 -2.23 -12.01
C GLU A 4 35.60 -2.21 -11.95
N ARG A 5 35.01 -3.35 -11.60
CA ARG A 5 33.61 -3.45 -11.23
C ARG A 5 33.44 -2.68 -9.93
N GLN A 6 33.06 -1.42 -9.99
CA GLN A 6 32.65 -0.70 -8.79
C GLN A 6 31.37 -1.35 -8.27
N ALA A 7 31.48 -2.02 -7.12
CA ALA A 7 30.33 -2.43 -6.33
C ALA A 7 29.60 -1.16 -5.90
N ARG A 8 28.33 -1.02 -6.30
CA ARG A 8 27.45 0.06 -5.86
C ARG A 8 27.38 0.01 -4.34
N VAL A 9 27.81 1.07 -3.67
CA VAL A 9 27.58 1.27 -2.24
C VAL A 9 26.07 1.41 -2.03
N PRO A 10 25.43 0.57 -1.20
CA PRO A 10 24.02 0.74 -0.85
C PRO A 10 23.84 2.08 -0.13
N ASN A 11 22.92 2.90 -0.61
CA ASN A 11 22.60 4.18 0.03
C ASN A 11 21.73 3.86 1.26
N PRO A 12 21.91 4.46 2.45
CA PRO A 12 21.08 4.19 3.63
C PRO A 12 19.56 4.30 3.41
N ASP A 13 19.13 5.06 2.38
CA ASP A 13 17.73 5.14 1.94
C ASP A 13 17.18 3.85 1.28
N ASP A 14 18.02 2.87 0.96
CA ASP A 14 17.61 1.58 0.35
C ASP A 14 16.84 0.66 1.32
N THR A 15 16.76 1.01 2.60
CA THR A 15 16.22 0.14 3.66
C THR A 15 14.71 0.33 3.91
N ALA A 16 14.11 1.40 3.38
CA ALA A 16 12.69 1.66 3.52
C ALA A 16 11.87 0.89 2.46
N PRO A 17 10.69 0.33 2.79
CA PRO A 17 9.84 -0.36 1.82
C PRO A 17 9.45 0.62 0.70
N ARG A 18 9.93 0.33 -0.51
CA ARG A 18 9.65 1.13 -1.72
C ARG A 18 8.24 0.89 -2.22
N VAL A 19 7.57 1.98 -2.61
CA VAL A 19 6.32 1.91 -3.38
C VAL A 19 6.64 1.34 -4.76
N GLY A 20 6.01 0.22 -5.12
CA GLY A 20 6.11 -0.37 -6.46
C GLY A 20 5.03 0.20 -7.38
N ILE A 21 5.43 0.71 -8.55
CA ILE A 21 4.51 1.14 -9.60
C ILE A 21 4.39 -0.01 -10.61
N ALA A 22 3.26 -0.70 -10.61
CA ALA A 22 3.04 -1.87 -11.47
C ALA A 22 2.48 -1.53 -12.86
N GLY A 23 1.89 -0.34 -13.02
CA GLY A 23 1.35 0.13 -14.29
C GLY A 23 2.44 0.53 -15.28
N ALA A 24 2.14 0.45 -16.58
CA ALA A 24 2.97 1.06 -17.60
C ALA A 24 3.06 2.58 -17.40
N GLU A 25 4.15 3.19 -17.86
CA GLU A 25 4.27 4.65 -17.89
C GLU A 25 3.19 5.22 -18.82
N VAL A 26 2.48 6.24 -18.35
CA VAL A 26 1.45 6.94 -19.12
C VAL A 26 1.80 8.41 -19.24
N ALA A 27 1.36 9.05 -20.31
CA ALA A 27 1.65 10.46 -20.54
C ALA A 27 1.29 11.30 -19.30
N ARG A 28 2.25 12.10 -18.83
CA ARG A 28 2.12 13.01 -17.68
C ARG A 28 1.95 12.34 -16.31
N SER A 29 2.13 11.02 -16.17
CA SER A 29 2.06 10.38 -14.84
C SER A 29 3.08 10.93 -13.85
N ALA A 30 4.24 11.37 -14.32
CA ALA A 30 5.28 11.97 -13.48
C ALA A 30 4.85 13.28 -12.79
N GLU A 31 3.85 13.99 -13.32
CA GLU A 31 3.28 15.19 -12.68
C GLU A 31 2.45 14.84 -11.43
N VAL A 32 1.92 13.61 -11.36
CA VAL A 32 1.07 13.12 -10.27
C VAL A 32 1.86 12.21 -9.32
N LEU A 33 2.64 11.29 -9.87
CA LEU A 33 3.49 10.33 -9.14
C LEU A 33 4.85 10.96 -8.80
N THR A 34 4.82 12.18 -8.27
CA THR A 34 6.02 12.86 -7.80
C THR A 34 6.61 12.13 -6.59
N PRO A 35 7.91 12.29 -6.29
CA PRO A 35 8.52 11.66 -5.12
C PRO A 35 7.78 11.97 -3.81
N SER A 36 7.39 13.22 -3.58
CA SER A 36 6.65 13.62 -2.38
C SER A 36 5.24 13.04 -2.31
N ALA A 37 4.54 12.92 -3.46
CA ALA A 37 3.24 12.25 -3.51
C ALA A 37 3.36 10.76 -3.16
N LEU A 38 4.40 10.08 -3.66
CA LEU A 38 4.66 8.68 -3.35
C LEU A 38 5.02 8.47 -1.87
N GLU A 39 5.80 9.38 -1.27
CA GLU A 39 6.10 9.36 0.17
C GLU A 39 4.84 9.53 1.03
N LEU A 40 3.95 10.47 0.66
CA LEU A 40 2.66 10.67 1.30
C LEU A 40 1.79 9.40 1.19
N LEU A 41 1.67 8.83 0.00
CA LEU A 41 0.90 7.59 -0.21
C LEU A 41 1.47 6.42 0.62
N ALA A 42 2.80 6.29 0.66
CA ALA A 42 3.46 5.25 1.44
C ALA A 42 3.18 5.41 2.94
N SER A 43 3.19 6.64 3.46
CA SER A 43 2.91 6.92 4.87
C SER A 43 1.43 6.69 5.21
N LEU A 44 0.49 7.13 4.36
CA LEU A 44 -0.93 6.79 4.52
C LEU A 44 -1.16 5.27 4.52
N HIS A 45 -0.53 4.55 3.59
CA HIS A 45 -0.66 3.10 3.53
C HIS A 45 -0.17 2.43 4.81
N ARG A 46 1.02 2.80 5.31
CA ARG A 46 1.56 2.26 6.56
C ARG A 46 0.66 2.55 7.76
N SER A 47 0.05 3.74 7.82
CA SER A 47 -0.79 4.15 8.95
C SER A 47 -2.18 3.49 8.96
N PHE A 48 -2.79 3.27 7.78
CA PHE A 48 -4.22 2.92 7.71
C PHE A 48 -4.52 1.54 7.12
N ASN A 49 -3.56 0.89 6.45
CA ASN A 49 -3.85 -0.36 5.75
C ASN A 49 -4.20 -1.52 6.70
N SER A 50 -3.60 -1.58 7.91
CA SER A 50 -3.95 -2.60 8.91
C SER A 50 -5.43 -2.54 9.29
N THR A 51 -5.91 -1.37 9.70
CA THR A 51 -7.31 -1.12 10.05
C THR A 51 -8.23 -1.39 8.86
N ARG A 52 -7.84 -0.99 7.65
CA ARG A 52 -8.61 -1.30 6.43
C ARG A 52 -8.82 -2.80 6.25
N LEU A 53 -7.77 -3.60 6.44
CA LEU A 53 -7.84 -5.06 6.31
C LEU A 53 -8.71 -5.68 7.43
N GLU A 54 -8.58 -5.21 8.66
CA GLU A 54 -9.40 -5.65 9.80
C GLU A 54 -10.89 -5.41 9.56
N LEU A 55 -11.26 -4.23 9.03
CA LEU A 55 -12.63 -3.87 8.70
C LEU A 55 -13.20 -4.72 7.56
N LEU A 56 -12.39 -5.06 6.55
CA LEU A 56 -12.81 -5.96 5.48
C LEU A 56 -13.05 -7.38 6.01
N ALA A 57 -12.19 -7.87 6.91
CA ALA A 57 -12.42 -9.15 7.58
C ALA A 57 -13.68 -9.11 8.47
N ALA A 58 -13.94 -8.00 9.15
CA ALA A 58 -15.15 -7.80 9.93
C ALA A 58 -16.42 -7.82 9.07
N ARG A 59 -16.39 -7.25 7.85
CA ARG A 59 -17.48 -7.38 6.89
C ARG A 59 -17.75 -8.82 6.52
N GLY A 60 -16.71 -9.61 6.24
CA GLY A 60 -16.86 -11.04 5.95
C GLY A 60 -17.53 -11.80 7.10
N ARG A 61 -17.09 -11.57 8.34
CA ARG A 61 -17.71 -12.18 9.52
C ARG A 61 -19.17 -11.76 9.70
N ARG A 62 -19.48 -10.47 9.52
CA ARG A 62 -20.84 -9.96 9.63
C ARG A 62 -21.75 -10.58 8.58
N GLN A 63 -21.26 -10.75 7.35
CA GLN A 63 -22.01 -11.38 6.27
C GLN A 63 -22.33 -12.84 6.60
N ALA A 64 -21.36 -13.61 7.10
CA ALA A 64 -21.59 -15.01 7.49
C ALA A 64 -22.71 -15.17 8.54
N LEU A 65 -22.81 -14.23 9.50
CA LEU A 65 -23.91 -14.22 10.47
C LEU A 65 -25.27 -13.95 9.81
N LEU A 66 -25.32 -13.02 8.84
CA LEU A 66 -26.54 -12.72 8.11
C LEU A 66 -26.99 -13.91 7.26
N ASP A 67 -26.04 -14.59 6.63
CA ASP A 67 -26.30 -15.79 5.81
C ASP A 67 -26.81 -16.96 6.66
N ASP A 68 -26.40 -17.05 7.94
CA ASP A 68 -26.91 -18.01 8.94
C ASP A 68 -28.28 -17.59 9.53
N GLY A 69 -28.90 -16.53 9.00
CA GLY A 69 -30.26 -16.11 9.35
C GLY A 69 -30.33 -15.00 10.40
N ALA A 70 -29.21 -14.43 10.85
CA ALA A 70 -29.25 -13.22 11.68
C ALA A 70 -29.81 -12.04 10.86
N LEU A 71 -30.64 -11.21 11.49
CA LEU A 71 -31.15 -9.99 10.85
C LEU A 71 -30.30 -8.77 11.26
N PRO A 72 -30.19 -7.75 10.39
CA PRO A 72 -29.67 -6.45 10.80
C PRO A 72 -30.61 -5.80 11.81
N ASP A 73 -30.04 -5.16 12.83
CA ASP A 73 -30.77 -4.34 13.79
C ASP A 73 -29.92 -3.11 14.16
N PHE A 74 -30.54 -2.10 14.75
CA PHE A 74 -29.88 -0.88 15.16
C PHE A 74 -28.92 -1.13 16.34
N LEU A 75 -27.87 -0.32 16.40
CA LEU A 75 -27.03 -0.25 17.59
C LEU A 75 -27.85 0.39 18.73
N PRO A 76 -27.69 -0.07 19.98
CA PRO A 76 -28.40 0.49 21.13
C PRO A 76 -28.06 1.97 21.40
#